data_AF-A0A1Y1XA66-F1
#
_entry.id   AF-A0A1Y1XA66-F1
#
_cell.length_a   1.000
_cell.length_b   1.000
_cell.length_c   1.000
_cell.angle_alpha   90.00
_cell.angle_beta   90.00
_cell.angle_gamma   90.00
#
_symmetry.space_group_name_H-M   'P 1'
#
loop_
_entity.id
_entity.type
_entity.pdbx_description
1 polymer ?
#
loop_
_entity_poly.entity_id
_entity_poly.type
_entity_poly.pdbx_seq_one_letter_code
_entity_poly.pdbx_strand_id
1 'polypeptide(L)'
;MLSSLRFTFLLVFGIALTYSLATARECSTPKLELQGPSFFGFQNKHTLKSYIVFFKPDTNLDIVREAEEDVECSGGTITHRYRVGVIGFAAQVPSNVVTTFSTSPHVQIVEEDQEIHTYNE
;
A
#
# COMPACT_ATOMS: atom_id res chain seq x y z
N MET A 1 -33.60 42.50 31.32
CA MET A 1 -33.41 41.89 29.99
C MET A 1 -31.98 41.40 29.88
N LEU A 2 -31.72 40.24 30.47
CA LEU A 2 -30.45 39.52 30.49
C LEU A 2 -30.80 38.08 30.09
N SER A 3 -29.90 37.38 29.39
CA SER A 3 -30.02 35.97 28.96
C SER A 3 -30.50 35.73 27.52
N SER A 4 -29.70 36.15 26.54
CA SER A 4 -29.78 35.54 25.19
C SER A 4 -28.42 35.48 24.45
N LEU A 5 -27.36 36.09 24.99
CA LEU A 5 -26.10 36.30 24.26
C LEU A 5 -24.98 35.30 24.58
N ARG A 6 -25.30 34.14 25.17
CA ARG A 6 -24.28 33.12 25.49
C ARG A 6 -24.44 31.76 24.80
N PHE A 7 -25.50 31.57 24.01
CA PHE A 7 -25.79 30.25 23.42
C PHE A 7 -25.45 30.10 21.94
N THR A 8 -25.27 31.19 21.20
CA THR A 8 -24.97 31.12 19.74
C THR A 8 -23.49 30.94 19.41
N PHE A 9 -22.58 31.19 20.36
CA PHE A 9 -21.14 31.08 20.08
C PHE A 9 -20.59 29.64 20.17
N LEU A 10 -21.31 28.72 20.82
CA LEU A 10 -20.92 27.32 20.95
C LEU A 10 -21.29 26.46 19.74
N LEU A 11 -22.19 26.91 18.87
CA LEU A 11 -22.65 26.10 17.73
C LEU A 11 -21.76 26.24 16.48
N VAL A 12 -21.02 27.35 16.32
CA VAL A 12 -20.19 27.59 15.11
C VAL A 12 -18.75 27.09 15.27
N PHE A 13 -18.21 27.06 16.49
CA PHE A 13 -16.88 26.50 16.75
C PHE A 13 -16.85 24.96 16.75
N GLY A 14 -17.99 24.30 16.98
CA GLY A 14 -18.09 22.84 16.95
C GLY A 14 -18.01 22.20 15.57
N ILE A 15 -18.29 22.96 14.50
CA ILE A 15 -18.36 22.44 13.12
C ILE A 15 -17.00 22.53 12.41
N ALA A 16 -16.08 23.36 12.90
CA ALA A 16 -14.74 23.50 12.29
C ALA A 16 -13.77 22.36 12.68
N LEU A 17 -14.07 21.57 13.72
CA LEU A 17 -13.14 20.56 14.25
C LEU A 17 -13.33 19.15 13.65
N THR A 18 -14.35 18.91 12.81
CA THR A 18 -14.61 17.57 12.26
C THR A 18 -14.04 17.36 10.85
N TYR A 19 -13.49 18.39 10.21
CA TYR A 19 -13.00 18.30 8.82
C TYR A 19 -11.55 17.85 8.68
N SER A 20 -10.82 17.68 9.78
CA SER A 20 -9.40 17.32 9.74
C SER A 20 -9.16 15.93 10.27
N LEU A 21 -9.65 14.91 9.59
CA LEU A 21 -9.07 13.57 9.69
C LEU A 21 -8.84 13.00 8.29
N ALA A 22 -8.09 13.74 7.47
CA ALA A 22 -7.28 13.09 6.44
C ALA A 22 -6.16 12.37 7.20
N THR A 23 -6.43 11.15 7.65
CA THR A 23 -5.41 10.27 8.24
C THR A 23 -4.42 9.95 7.12
N ALA A 24 -3.33 10.70 7.04
CA ALA A 24 -2.15 10.23 6.34
C ALA A 24 -1.78 8.89 6.97
N ARG A 25 -1.86 7.81 6.21
CA ARG A 25 -1.30 6.53 6.64
C ARG A 25 0.21 6.75 6.70
N GLU A 26 0.72 7.03 7.89
CA GLU A 26 2.14 6.89 8.15
C GLU A 26 2.46 5.44 7.83
N CYS A 27 3.34 5.18 6.85
CA CYS A 27 3.90 3.86 6.65
C CYS A 27 4.55 3.46 7.97
N SER A 28 3.81 2.77 8.85
CA SER A 28 4.31 2.21 10.09
C SER A 28 5.15 1.01 9.70
N THR A 29 6.28 1.29 9.06
CA THR A 29 7.33 0.33 8.88
C THR A 29 7.66 -0.17 10.28
N PRO A 30 7.63 -1.48 10.56
CA PRO A 30 8.52 -1.96 11.59
C PRO A 30 9.90 -1.49 11.11
N LYS A 31 10.45 -0.48 11.79
CA LYS A 31 11.84 -0.08 11.62
C LYS A 31 12.59 -1.40 11.60
N LEU A 32 13.15 -1.76 10.45
CA LEU A 32 14.12 -2.85 10.35
C LEU A 32 15.27 -2.39 11.25
N GLU A 33 15.11 -2.68 12.54
CA GLU A 33 16.08 -2.40 13.55
C GLU A 33 17.22 -3.33 13.20
N LEU A 34 18.20 -2.76 12.50
CA LEU A 34 19.44 -3.41 12.14
C LEU A 34 20.10 -3.77 13.48
N GLN A 35 19.79 -4.95 14.00
CA GLN A 35 20.27 -5.41 15.28
C GLN A 35 21.77 -5.68 15.17
N GLY A 36 22.53 -4.68 15.62
CA GLY A 36 23.80 -4.89 16.31
C GLY A 36 25.05 -5.00 15.43
N PRO A 37 26.23 -4.75 16.04
CA PRO A 37 27.50 -4.73 15.35
C PRO A 37 27.85 -6.12 14.78
N SER A 38 28.09 -6.09 13.48
CA SER A 38 28.66 -7.10 12.60
C SER A 38 29.50 -8.19 13.29
N PHE A 39 28.91 -9.35 13.53
CA PHE A 39 29.66 -10.60 13.74
C PHE A 39 28.93 -11.72 12.99
N PHE A 40 29.66 -12.40 12.10
CA PHE A 40 29.22 -13.46 11.19
C PHE A 40 28.40 -13.04 9.96
N GLY A 41 28.89 -13.48 8.79
CA GLY A 41 28.35 -13.14 7.47
C GLY A 41 26.97 -13.72 7.19
N PHE A 42 25.93 -13.04 7.67
CA PHE A 42 24.59 -13.14 7.12
C PHE A 42 24.42 -12.04 6.08
N GLN A 43 24.64 -12.37 4.81
CA GLN A 43 24.17 -11.54 3.71
C GLN A 43 22.64 -11.63 3.71
N ASN A 44 21.94 -10.74 4.42
CA ASN A 44 20.51 -10.48 4.16
C ASN A 44 20.39 -9.77 2.82
N LYS A 45 20.73 -10.45 1.73
CA LYS A 45 20.42 -10.02 0.38
C LYS A 45 18.90 -10.11 0.26
N HIS A 46 18.20 -9.00 0.50
CA HIS A 46 16.79 -8.90 0.15
C HIS A 46 16.66 -9.22 -1.34
N THR A 47 16.23 -10.44 -1.64
CA THR A 47 15.94 -10.85 -3.01
C THR A 47 14.61 -10.22 -3.38
N LEU A 48 14.68 -9.18 -4.21
CA LEU A 48 13.48 -8.62 -4.82
C LEU A 48 12.93 -9.64 -5.80
N LYS A 49 11.61 -9.81 -5.77
CA LYS A 49 10.85 -10.63 -6.69
C LYS A 49 9.79 -9.77 -7.36
N SER A 50 9.52 -10.04 -8.63
CA SER A 50 8.51 -9.34 -9.41
C SER A 50 7.19 -10.11 -9.36
N TYR A 51 6.09 -9.41 -9.13
CA TYR A 51 4.75 -9.97 -9.11
C TYR A 51 3.79 -9.13 -9.93
N ILE A 52 2.79 -9.79 -10.50
CA ILE A 52 1.62 -9.16 -11.09
C ILE A 52 0.41 -9.48 -10.19
N VAL A 53 -0.32 -8.43 -9.80
CA VAL A 53 -1.49 -8.52 -8.93
C VAL A 53 -2.70 -8.03 -9.72
N PHE A 54 -3.65 -8.93 -9.94
CA PHE A 54 -4.95 -8.61 -10.54
C PHE A 54 -6.05 -8.60 -9.49
N PHE A 55 -6.88 -7.56 -9.54
CA PHE A 55 -8.05 -7.39 -8.71
C PHE A 55 -9.31 -7.80 -9.46
N LYS A 56 -10.38 -8.09 -8.70
CA LYS A 56 -11.69 -8.38 -9.27
C LYS A 56 -12.19 -7.17 -10.10
N PRO A 57 -12.92 -7.38 -11.21
CA PRO A 57 -13.32 -6.32 -12.14
C PRO A 57 -14.14 -5.16 -11.53
N ASP A 58 -14.82 -5.40 -10.41
CA ASP A 58 -15.65 -4.44 -9.67
C ASP A 58 -14.90 -3.73 -8.53
N THR A 59 -13.60 -3.98 -8.38
CA THR A 59 -12.78 -3.37 -7.33
C THR A 59 -12.62 -1.87 -7.58
N ASN A 60 -12.94 -1.06 -6.57
CA ASN A 60 -12.72 0.39 -6.61
C ASN A 60 -11.21 0.70 -6.73
N LEU A 61 -10.84 1.64 -7.61
CA LEU A 61 -9.47 2.07 -7.81
C LEU A 61 -8.80 2.63 -6.55
N ASP A 62 -9.56 3.16 -5.58
CA ASP A 62 -9.01 3.58 -4.29
C ASP A 62 -8.43 2.41 -3.49
N ILE A 63 -9.04 1.22 -3.58
CA ILE A 63 -8.53 0.00 -2.94
C ILE A 63 -7.24 -0.46 -3.61
N VAL A 64 -7.17 -0.34 -4.94
CA VAL A 64 -5.96 -0.66 -5.70
C VAL A 64 -4.83 0.29 -5.34
N ARG A 65 -5.14 1.59 -5.21
CA ARG A 65 -4.17 2.61 -4.79
C ARG A 65 -3.67 2.38 -3.37
N GLU A 66 -4.55 2.00 -2.44
CA GLU A 66 -4.16 1.61 -1.08
C GLU A 66 -3.18 0.43 -1.10
N ALA A 67 -3.44 -0.60 -1.90
CA ALA A 67 -2.53 -1.72 -2.05
C ALA A 67 -1.18 -1.32 -2.70
N GLU A 68 -1.18 -0.36 -3.65
CA GLU A 68 0.06 0.20 -4.21
C GLU A 68 0.88 0.94 -3.13
N GLU A 69 0.22 1.72 -2.28
CA GLU A 69 0.84 2.43 -1.16
C GLU A 69 1.44 1.43 -0.15
N ASP A 70 0.73 0.35 0.18
CA ASP A 70 1.23 -0.71 1.09
C ASP A 70 2.50 -1.38 0.55
N VAL A 71 2.58 -1.56 -0.77
CA VAL A 71 3.78 -2.10 -1.43
C VAL A 71 4.96 -1.15 -1.29
N GLU A 72 4.75 0.13 -1.57
CA GLU A 72 5.80 1.16 -1.45
C GLU A 72 6.24 1.31 0.02
N CYS A 73 5.29 1.31 0.96
CA CYS A 73 5.57 1.30 2.40
C CYS A 73 6.40 0.09 2.85
N SER A 74 6.26 -1.06 2.17
CA SER A 74 6.99 -2.30 2.47
C SER A 74 8.38 -2.36 1.82
N GLY A 75 8.84 -1.26 1.20
CA GLY A 75 10.11 -1.21 0.48
C GLY A 75 10.06 -1.86 -0.91
N GLY A 76 8.86 -2.07 -1.45
CA GLY A 76 8.65 -2.48 -2.83
C GLY A 76 8.55 -1.28 -3.78
N THR A 77 8.32 -1.55 -5.06
CA THR A 77 8.17 -0.53 -6.11
C THR A 77 7.17 -1.00 -7.14
N ILE A 78 6.22 -0.14 -7.51
CA ILE A 78 5.27 -0.38 -8.58
C ILE A 78 5.95 -0.20 -9.93
N THR A 79 6.01 -1.25 -10.74
CA THR A 79 6.65 -1.25 -12.06
C THR A 79 5.66 -1.01 -13.20
N HIS A 80 4.39 -1.41 -13.04
CA HIS A 80 3.35 -1.20 -14.04
C HIS A 80 1.96 -1.05 -13.40
N ARG A 81 1.06 -0.32 -14.06
CA ARG A 81 -0.31 -0.06 -13.59
C ARG A 81 -1.31 -0.44 -14.68
N TYR A 82 -2.22 -1.36 -14.37
CA TYR A 82 -3.32 -1.75 -15.24
C TYR A 82 -4.62 -1.10 -14.78
N ARG A 83 -5.29 -0.37 -15.67
CA ARG A 83 -6.52 0.39 -15.37
C ARG A 83 -7.65 0.18 -16.38
N VAL A 84 -7.36 -0.43 -17.53
CA VAL A 84 -8.31 -0.61 -18.63
C VAL A 84 -8.36 -2.09 -18.99
N GLY A 85 -9.56 -2.67 -19.05
CA GLY A 85 -9.79 -4.10 -19.34
C GLY A 85 -9.47 -5.02 -18.16
N VAL A 86 -8.34 -4.81 -17.50
CA VAL A 86 -7.94 -5.47 -16.24
C VAL A 86 -7.51 -4.42 -15.22
N ILE A 87 -7.83 -4.67 -13.94
CA ILE A 87 -7.51 -3.77 -12.83
C ILE A 87 -6.41 -4.43 -12.01
N GLY A 88 -5.27 -3.76 -11.87
CA GLY A 88 -4.13 -4.31 -11.15
C GLY A 88 -2.85 -3.52 -11.29
N PHE A 89 -1.76 -4.11 -10.82
CA PHE A 89 -0.41 -3.57 -10.96
C PHE A 89 0.63 -4.68 -10.99
N ALA A 90 1.81 -4.36 -11.52
CA ALA A 90 3.01 -5.14 -11.35
C ALA A 90 3.94 -4.43 -10.35
N ALA A 91 4.62 -5.19 -9.50
CA ALA A 91 5.51 -4.66 -8.48
C ALA A 91 6.72 -5.54 -8.25
N GLN A 92 7.85 -4.90 -7.93
CA GLN A 92 8.98 -5.57 -7.29
C GLN A 92 8.83 -5.44 -5.78
N VAL A 93 8.88 -6.56 -5.06
CA VAL A 93 8.78 -6.59 -3.61
C VAL A 93 9.87 -7.45 -2.98
N PRO A 94 10.29 -7.16 -1.75
CA PRO A 94 11.10 -8.09 -0.98
C PRO A 94 10.44 -9.47 -0.85
N SER A 95 11.20 -10.54 -1.02
CA SER A 95 10.67 -11.93 -0.98
C SER A 95 9.94 -12.29 0.32
N ASN A 96 10.18 -11.58 1.42
CA ASN A 96 9.55 -11.79 2.72
C ASN A 96 8.19 -11.09 2.89
N VAL A 97 7.71 -10.27 1.94
CA VAL A 97 6.43 -9.52 2.06
C VAL A 97 5.33 -9.96 1.09
N VAL A 98 5.58 -11.00 0.28
CA VAL A 98 4.67 -11.49 -0.78
C VAL A 98 3.34 -12.01 -0.24
N THR A 99 3.34 -12.60 0.96
CA THR A 99 2.13 -13.18 1.58
C THR A 99 1.04 -12.15 1.86
N THR A 100 1.39 -10.85 1.88
CA THR A 100 0.45 -9.74 2.12
C THR A 100 -0.63 -9.68 1.03
N PHE A 101 -0.29 -9.92 -0.23
CA PHE A 101 -1.24 -9.82 -1.35
C PHE A 101 -2.36 -10.86 -1.31
N SER A 102 -2.06 -12.07 -0.83
CA SER A 102 -3.00 -13.20 -0.84
C SER A 102 -4.12 -13.06 0.20
N THR A 103 -4.05 -12.05 1.08
CA THR A 103 -5.03 -11.86 2.16
C THR A 103 -6.18 -10.91 1.79
N SER A 104 -6.05 -10.15 0.70
CA SER A 104 -7.07 -9.18 0.30
C SER A 104 -8.26 -9.87 -0.39
N PRO A 105 -9.51 -9.63 0.06
CA PRO A 105 -10.70 -10.21 -0.57
C PRO A 105 -10.98 -9.64 -1.97
N HIS A 106 -10.32 -8.55 -2.36
CA HIS A 106 -10.45 -7.90 -3.66
C HIS A 106 -9.46 -8.43 -4.70
N VAL A 107 -8.38 -9.07 -4.24
CA VAL A 107 -7.39 -9.68 -5.14
C VAL A 107 -8.00 -10.93 -5.76
N GLN A 108 -7.86 -11.05 -7.08
CA GLN A 108 -8.29 -12.19 -7.86
C GLN A 108 -7.12 -13.15 -8.07
N ILE A 109 -5.96 -12.63 -8.50
CA ILE A 109 -4.77 -13.41 -8.85
C ILE A 109 -3.52 -12.66 -8.38
N VAL A 110 -2.55 -13.41 -7.86
CA VAL A 110 -1.16 -12.96 -7.63
C VAL A 110 -0.26 -13.96 -8.33
N GLU A 111 0.55 -13.51 -9.28
CA GLU A 111 1.49 -14.35 -10.03
C GLU A 111 2.90 -13.77 -9.97
N GLU A 112 3.91 -14.63 -9.90
CA GLU A 112 5.31 -14.22 -10.03
C GLU A 112 5.58 -13.89 -11.50
N ASP A 113 6.10 -12.70 -11.78
CA ASP A 113 6.41 -12.26 -13.15
C ASP A 113 7.56 -13.09 -13.72
N GLN A 114 7.37 -13.64 -14.92
CA GLN A 114 8.32 -14.55 -15.57
C GLN A 114 8.84 -13.95 -16.88
N GLU A 115 10.13 -14.09 -17.13
CA GLU A 115 10.73 -13.70 -18.41
C GLU A 115 10.35 -14.72 -19.50
N ILE A 116 9.91 -14.19 -20.65
CA ILE A 116 9.64 -15.00 -21.84
C ILE A 116 10.77 -14.75 -22.85
N HIS A 117 11.42 -15.83 -23.31
CA HIS A 117 12.44 -15.76 -24.35
C HIS A 117 11.86 -16.18 -25.70
N THR A 118 12.06 -15.36 -26.73
CA THR A 118 11.81 -15.76 -28.12
C THR A 118 13.04 -16.44 -28.69
N TYR A 119 12.91 -17.69 -29.11
CA TYR A 119 13.96 -18.37 -29.87
C TYR A 119 13.84 -17.95 -31.35
N ASN A 120 14.91 -17.38 -31.90
CA ASN A 120 15.01 -17.20 -33.34
C ASN A 120 15.62 -18.50 -33.89
N GLU A 121 14.85 -19.25 -34.69
CA GLU A 121 15.33 -20.40 -35.48
C GLU A 121 16.02 -19.93 -36.78
#